data_AF-A0A2D5E8I9-F1
#
_entry.id   AF-A0A2D5E8I9-F1
#
_cell.length_a   1.000
_cell.length_b   1.000
_cell.length_c   1.000
_cell.angle_alpha   90.00
_cell.angle_beta   90.00
_cell.angle_gamma   90.00
#
_symmetry.space_group_name_H-M   'P 1'
#
loop_
_entity.id
_entity.type
_entity.pdbx_description
1 polymer ?
#
loop_
_entity_poly.entity_id
_entity_poly.type
_entity_poly.pdbx_seq_one_letter_code
_entity_poly.pdbx_strand_id
1 'polypeptide(L)'
;MVEAGRLDVRTTHGARTTLVDGAGKSQCMAITADSTVRVRDLGFRNGLGAFGAGLSFTGGDLNLENCRFDDCEATTSGGAIQFTGGRLEISETIIDSCSAAEDGGGIAIFGGTASLDSTVIVRCIAGGHGGGLSSADASTTLIDLQIRESEAGRGGGIHASGGFLDLRDSSLLFNASLVSGGGIDLFGSSVNIEESLLNQNFSEGIGGGIAIRGGDTIEIRDLEAFENSAGDRGGAIAATDDAVVNIYGSVFQINQAGSGGGGFLVACADVTITSCLLEDLSAPVCNAAELICGSLSLGGDVICPDADGFCGTITELGGNEYPESCEGICKGDLNLDGVVDGGDLGFLFAAWGDCVPTIFCRADFNRDGFVNGGDLGVLLSILGVPAPCG
;
A
#
# COMPACT_ATOMS: atom_id res chain seq x y z
N MET A 1 -33.46 -2.14 -31.64
CA MET A 1 -32.95 -2.66 -30.37
C MET A 1 -31.59 -3.25 -30.69
N VAL A 2 -30.53 -2.52 -30.38
CA VAL A 2 -29.15 -2.91 -30.69
C VAL A 2 -28.58 -3.41 -29.36
N GLU A 3 -28.20 -4.69 -29.30
CA GLU A 3 -27.46 -5.26 -28.17
C GLU A 3 -26.17 -4.46 -27.97
N ALA A 4 -25.83 -4.18 -26.71
CA ALA A 4 -24.56 -3.54 -26.35
C ALA A 4 -23.39 -4.29 -27.00
N GLY A 5 -22.51 -3.57 -27.68
CA GLY A 5 -21.37 -4.16 -28.39
C GLY A 5 -20.44 -4.86 -27.40
N ARG A 6 -20.21 -6.16 -27.61
CA ARG A 6 -19.27 -6.95 -26.83
C ARG A 6 -18.03 -7.27 -27.65
N LEU A 7 -16.84 -6.92 -27.15
CA LEU A 7 -15.55 -7.29 -27.75
C LEU A 7 -14.82 -8.26 -26.80
N ASP A 8 -14.35 -9.39 -27.32
CA ASP A 8 -13.55 -10.37 -26.58
C ASP A 8 -12.26 -10.63 -27.38
N VAL A 9 -11.13 -10.22 -26.81
CA VAL A 9 -9.79 -10.39 -27.39
C VAL A 9 -9.03 -11.36 -26.51
N ARG A 10 -8.53 -12.44 -27.09
CA ARG A 10 -7.71 -13.43 -26.39
C ARG A 10 -6.60 -13.97 -27.27
N THR A 11 -5.50 -14.38 -26.66
CA THR A 11 -4.38 -15.01 -27.36
C THR A 11 -4.07 -16.37 -26.74
N THR A 12 -3.43 -17.27 -27.49
CA THR A 12 -3.07 -18.61 -26.99
C THR A 12 -1.58 -18.75 -26.68
N HIS A 13 -0.78 -17.70 -26.92
CA HIS A 13 0.67 -17.72 -26.75
C HIS A 13 1.13 -16.85 -25.57
N GLY A 14 0.20 -16.19 -24.86
CA GLY A 14 0.46 -15.44 -23.64
C GLY A 14 0.88 -13.99 -23.87
N ALA A 15 0.71 -13.17 -22.81
CA ALA A 15 0.92 -11.72 -22.86
C ALA A 15 2.37 -11.29 -23.13
N ARG A 16 3.37 -12.15 -22.89
CA ARG A 16 4.78 -11.83 -23.22
C ARG A 16 5.12 -12.00 -24.70
N THR A 17 4.30 -12.71 -25.47
CA THR A 17 4.60 -13.05 -26.87
C THR A 17 3.65 -12.40 -27.86
N THR A 18 2.38 -12.26 -27.51
CA THR A 18 1.39 -11.60 -28.37
C THR A 18 1.24 -10.17 -27.91
N LEU A 19 1.75 -9.24 -28.73
CA LEU A 19 1.96 -7.86 -28.34
C LEU A 19 1.24 -6.89 -29.29
N VAL A 20 0.57 -5.89 -28.72
CA VAL A 20 0.24 -4.64 -29.39
C VAL A 20 1.36 -3.64 -29.07
N ASP A 21 2.10 -3.22 -30.09
CA ASP A 21 3.29 -2.37 -29.93
C ASP A 21 3.03 -0.97 -30.51
N GLY A 22 2.99 0.04 -29.64
CA GLY A 22 2.83 1.45 -30.03
C GLY A 22 4.09 2.07 -30.65
N ALA A 23 5.22 1.37 -30.61
CA ALA A 23 6.52 1.77 -31.14
C ALA A 23 7.01 3.16 -30.68
N GLY A 24 6.57 3.62 -29.51
CA GLY A 24 6.85 4.94 -28.94
C GLY A 24 6.23 6.09 -29.74
N LYS A 25 5.18 5.81 -30.52
CA LYS A 25 4.60 6.77 -31.49
C LYS A 25 3.08 6.86 -31.44
N SER A 26 2.42 5.84 -30.92
CA SER A 26 0.97 5.78 -30.87
C SER A 26 0.50 5.04 -29.63
N GLN A 27 -0.72 5.37 -29.23
CA GLN A 27 -1.45 4.63 -28.22
C GLN A 27 -1.75 3.21 -28.74
N CYS A 28 -1.66 2.20 -27.88
CA CYS A 28 -1.87 0.81 -28.31
C CYS A 28 -3.36 0.49 -28.52
N MET A 29 -4.22 0.89 -27.58
CA MET A 29 -5.67 0.65 -27.67
C MET A 29 -6.48 1.79 -27.05
N ALA A 30 -7.53 2.22 -27.74
CA ALA A 30 -8.46 3.23 -27.25
C ALA A 30 -9.90 2.77 -27.48
N ILE A 31 -10.70 2.75 -26.42
CA ILE A 31 -12.13 2.40 -26.46
C ILE A 31 -12.91 3.57 -25.87
N THR A 32 -13.63 4.28 -26.74
CA THR A 32 -14.30 5.55 -26.41
C THR A 32 -15.82 5.46 -26.39
N ALA A 33 -16.37 4.25 -26.57
CA ALA A 33 -17.80 4.00 -26.56
C ALA A 33 -18.16 3.06 -25.41
N ASP A 34 -19.30 3.34 -24.76
CA ASP A 34 -19.90 2.48 -23.75
C ASP A 34 -20.10 1.07 -24.33
N SER A 35 -19.30 0.13 -23.83
CA SER A 35 -19.19 -1.23 -24.36
C SER A 35 -18.71 -2.21 -23.28
N THR A 36 -18.92 -3.49 -23.53
CA THR A 36 -18.33 -4.55 -22.69
C THR A 36 -17.12 -5.12 -23.42
N VAL A 37 -15.93 -4.94 -22.87
CA VAL A 37 -14.67 -5.41 -23.46
C VAL A 37 -13.95 -6.35 -22.52
N ARG A 38 -13.54 -7.51 -23.03
CA ARG A 38 -12.67 -8.45 -22.35
C ARG A 38 -11.37 -8.61 -23.12
N VAL A 39 -10.24 -8.50 -22.43
CA VAL A 39 -8.90 -8.72 -22.99
C VAL A 39 -8.16 -9.73 -22.14
N ARG A 40 -7.64 -10.78 -22.79
CA ARG A 40 -6.92 -11.88 -22.14
C ARG A 40 -5.63 -12.24 -22.83
N ASP A 41 -4.61 -12.57 -22.04
CA ASP A 41 -3.34 -13.11 -22.52
C ASP A 41 -2.65 -12.19 -23.54
N LEU A 42 -2.80 -10.87 -23.40
CA LEU A 42 -2.31 -9.88 -24.37
C LEU A 42 -1.35 -8.89 -23.71
N GLY A 43 -0.24 -8.62 -24.39
CA GLY A 43 0.70 -7.58 -23.99
C GLY A 43 0.51 -6.28 -24.78
N PHE A 44 0.73 -5.16 -24.10
CA PHE A 44 0.77 -3.81 -24.67
C PHE A 44 2.12 -3.21 -24.34
N ARG A 45 2.82 -2.64 -25.33
CA ARG A 45 4.13 -2.05 -25.06
C ARG A 45 4.46 -0.84 -25.91
N ASN A 46 5.38 -0.01 -25.40
CA ASN A 46 5.84 1.21 -26.07
C ASN A 46 4.67 2.09 -26.53
N GLY A 47 3.59 2.11 -25.75
CA GLY A 47 2.45 2.98 -26.00
C GLY A 47 2.85 4.43 -25.80
N LEU A 48 2.44 5.32 -26.69
CA LEU A 48 2.57 6.78 -26.50
C LEU A 48 1.24 7.47 -26.76
N GLY A 49 0.67 8.12 -25.76
CA GLY A 49 -0.62 8.80 -25.87
C GLY A 49 -0.79 9.92 -24.85
N ALA A 50 -1.88 10.68 -24.95
CA ALA A 50 -2.22 11.63 -23.89
C ALA A 50 -2.73 10.90 -22.65
N PHE A 51 -3.47 9.82 -22.87
CA PHE A 51 -4.23 9.12 -21.85
C PHE A 51 -4.15 7.62 -22.11
N GLY A 52 -3.85 6.80 -21.12
CA GLY A 52 -3.89 5.35 -21.25
C GLY A 52 -3.02 4.85 -22.41
N ALA A 53 -1.71 5.14 -22.39
CA ALA A 53 -0.86 4.95 -23.57
C ALA A 53 -0.83 3.49 -24.05
N GLY A 54 -0.95 2.54 -23.11
CA GLY A 54 -1.30 1.16 -23.41
C GLY A 54 -2.78 1.02 -23.76
N LEU A 55 -3.67 1.33 -22.83
CA LEU A 55 -5.11 1.22 -23.01
C LEU A 55 -5.86 2.40 -22.37
N SER A 56 -6.66 3.12 -23.15
CA SER A 56 -7.68 4.04 -22.60
C SER A 56 -9.08 3.49 -22.79
N PHE A 57 -9.91 3.65 -21.75
CA PHE A 57 -11.28 3.20 -21.73
C PHE A 57 -12.20 4.22 -21.06
N THR A 58 -13.32 4.54 -21.71
CA THR A 58 -14.30 5.51 -21.20
C THR A 58 -15.71 4.94 -21.24
N GLY A 59 -16.27 4.72 -20.04
CA GLY A 59 -17.61 4.16 -19.85
C GLY A 59 -17.72 2.67 -20.22
N GLY A 60 -18.67 1.96 -19.62
CA GLY A 60 -18.90 0.53 -19.87
C GLY A 60 -18.11 -0.39 -18.94
N ASP A 61 -17.93 -1.64 -19.37
CA ASP A 61 -17.32 -2.71 -18.58
C ASP A 61 -16.03 -3.19 -19.24
N LEU A 62 -14.88 -2.95 -18.61
CA LEU A 62 -13.58 -3.45 -19.04
C LEU A 62 -13.09 -4.54 -18.09
N ASN A 63 -12.78 -5.71 -18.64
CA ASN A 63 -12.14 -6.80 -17.91
C ASN A 63 -10.81 -7.17 -18.59
N LEU A 64 -9.72 -7.08 -17.82
CA LEU A 64 -8.36 -7.45 -18.20
C LEU A 64 -7.93 -8.64 -17.34
N GLU A 65 -7.53 -9.73 -17.98
CA GLU A 65 -7.09 -10.94 -17.28
C GLU A 65 -5.78 -11.43 -17.92
N ASN A 66 -4.77 -11.71 -17.09
CA ASN A 66 -3.46 -12.17 -17.52
C ASN A 66 -2.85 -11.29 -18.64
N CYS A 67 -2.89 -9.98 -18.46
CA CYS A 67 -2.37 -9.01 -19.41
C CYS A 67 -1.00 -8.48 -18.97
N ARG A 68 -0.30 -7.82 -19.90
CA ARG A 68 0.97 -7.13 -19.57
C ARG A 68 1.05 -5.75 -20.22
N PHE A 69 1.54 -4.77 -19.48
CA PHE A 69 1.81 -3.43 -19.98
C PHE A 69 3.28 -3.08 -19.70
N ASP A 70 4.04 -2.76 -20.74
CA ASP A 70 5.48 -2.49 -20.67
C ASP A 70 5.84 -1.16 -21.34
N ASP A 71 6.58 -0.28 -20.66
CA ASP A 71 7.17 0.91 -21.26
C ASP A 71 6.13 1.82 -21.96
N CYS A 72 4.95 1.97 -21.37
CA CYS A 72 3.88 2.83 -21.89
C CYS A 72 3.95 4.22 -21.24
N GLU A 73 3.97 5.26 -22.07
CA GLU A 73 4.14 6.66 -21.65
C GLU A 73 2.92 7.52 -22.01
N ALA A 74 2.28 8.10 -20.99
CA ALA A 74 1.20 9.05 -21.14
C ALA A 74 1.68 10.49 -20.88
N THR A 75 1.35 11.42 -21.78
CA THR A 75 1.67 12.85 -21.56
C THR A 75 0.72 13.54 -20.59
N THR A 76 -0.28 12.82 -20.07
CA THR A 76 -1.22 13.32 -19.05
C THR A 76 -1.44 12.27 -17.98
N SER A 77 -2.31 11.26 -18.19
CA SER A 77 -2.63 10.30 -17.12
C SER A 77 -2.77 8.86 -17.61
N GLY A 78 -2.44 7.90 -16.74
CA GLY A 78 -2.54 6.47 -17.01
C GLY A 78 -1.49 6.03 -18.00
N GLY A 79 -0.24 5.88 -17.58
CA GLY A 79 0.85 5.47 -18.47
C GLY A 79 0.51 4.16 -19.18
N ALA A 80 0.16 3.12 -18.41
CA ALA A 80 -0.39 1.90 -18.97
C ALA A 80 -1.88 2.04 -19.27
N ILE A 81 -2.69 2.33 -18.24
CA ILE A 81 -4.14 2.26 -18.31
C ILE A 81 -4.74 3.59 -17.84
N GLN A 82 -5.63 4.15 -18.64
CA GLN A 82 -6.58 5.14 -18.16
C GLN A 82 -8.00 4.56 -18.23
N PHE A 83 -8.73 4.69 -17.14
CA PHE A 83 -10.13 4.32 -17.05
C PHE A 83 -10.98 5.50 -16.55
N THR A 84 -12.08 5.80 -17.24
CA THR A 84 -13.00 6.88 -16.87
C THR A 84 -14.44 6.37 -16.86
N GLY A 85 -14.99 6.19 -15.65
CA GLY A 85 -16.37 5.76 -15.42
C GLY A 85 -16.70 4.34 -15.89
N GLY A 86 -17.72 3.72 -15.28
CA GLY A 86 -18.12 2.33 -15.57
C GLY A 86 -17.57 1.32 -14.57
N ARG A 87 -17.29 0.09 -15.01
CA ARG A 87 -16.65 -0.97 -14.21
C ARG A 87 -15.34 -1.45 -14.84
N LEU A 88 -14.26 -1.39 -14.06
CA LEU A 88 -12.95 -1.94 -14.38
C LEU A 88 -12.68 -3.18 -13.52
N GLU A 89 -12.28 -4.28 -14.15
CA GLU A 89 -11.74 -5.48 -13.49
C GLU A 89 -10.38 -5.80 -14.08
N ILE A 90 -9.37 -5.95 -13.24
CA ILE A 90 -8.03 -6.36 -13.62
C ILE A 90 -7.62 -7.54 -12.75
N SER A 91 -7.18 -8.61 -13.37
CA SER A 91 -6.69 -9.82 -12.68
C SER A 91 -5.40 -10.33 -13.30
N GLU A 92 -4.50 -10.87 -12.47
CA GLU A 92 -3.28 -11.56 -12.90
C GLU A 92 -2.41 -10.74 -13.88
N THR A 93 -2.44 -9.42 -13.77
CA THR A 93 -1.85 -8.51 -14.76
C THR A 93 -0.55 -7.92 -14.24
N ILE A 94 0.40 -7.67 -15.14
CA ILE A 94 1.66 -7.00 -14.79
C ILE A 94 1.76 -5.66 -15.53
N ILE A 95 2.03 -4.59 -14.79
CA ILE A 95 2.30 -3.25 -15.30
C ILE A 95 3.71 -2.86 -14.88
N ASP A 96 4.59 -2.64 -15.86
CA ASP A 96 6.02 -2.49 -15.64
C ASP A 96 6.56 -1.29 -16.41
N SER A 97 7.32 -0.43 -15.72
CA SER A 97 8.05 0.68 -16.34
C SER A 97 7.16 1.64 -17.16
N CYS A 98 5.92 1.84 -16.72
CA CYS A 98 4.99 2.78 -17.34
C CYS A 98 5.07 4.16 -16.68
N SER A 99 4.80 5.23 -17.43
CA SER A 99 4.92 6.59 -16.91
C SER A 99 3.80 7.52 -17.36
N ALA A 100 3.50 8.52 -16.52
CA ALA A 100 2.54 9.58 -16.80
C ALA A 100 3.07 10.95 -16.35
N ALA A 101 2.79 12.00 -17.11
CA ALA A 101 3.22 13.35 -16.73
C ALA A 101 2.45 13.91 -15.52
N GLU A 102 1.19 13.49 -15.31
CA GLU A 102 0.34 13.95 -14.22
C GLU A 102 -0.02 12.78 -13.29
N ASP A 103 -0.97 11.92 -13.65
CA ASP A 103 -1.54 10.96 -12.68
C ASP A 103 -1.47 9.51 -13.16
N GLY A 104 -1.23 8.59 -12.23
CA GLY A 104 -1.30 7.15 -12.50
C GLY A 104 -0.21 6.72 -13.48
N GLY A 105 1.04 6.65 -13.02
CA GLY A 105 2.16 6.21 -13.85
C GLY A 105 1.91 4.84 -14.47
N GLY A 106 1.35 3.92 -13.67
CA GLY A 106 0.74 2.70 -14.15
C GLY A 106 -0.71 2.92 -14.57
N ILE A 107 -1.59 3.12 -13.58
CA ILE A 107 -3.04 3.16 -13.78
C ILE A 107 -3.62 4.48 -13.26
N ALA A 108 -4.45 5.14 -14.07
CA ALA A 108 -5.29 6.25 -13.64
C ALA A 108 -6.78 5.87 -13.75
N ILE A 109 -7.52 6.02 -12.65
CA ILE A 109 -8.95 5.74 -12.53
C ILE A 109 -9.67 7.04 -12.19
N PHE A 110 -10.65 7.43 -13.01
CA PHE A 110 -11.48 8.61 -12.83
C PHE A 110 -12.96 8.21 -12.77
N GLY A 111 -13.52 8.16 -11.56
CA GLY A 111 -14.90 7.76 -11.32
C GLY A 111 -15.19 6.27 -11.60
N GLY A 112 -16.41 5.85 -11.27
CA GLY A 112 -16.87 4.48 -11.48
C GLY A 112 -16.41 3.50 -10.40
N THR A 113 -16.34 2.23 -10.76
CA THR A 113 -15.90 1.13 -9.89
C THR A 113 -14.70 0.42 -10.50
N ALA A 114 -13.71 0.10 -9.69
CA ALA A 114 -12.52 -0.63 -10.10
C ALA A 114 -12.20 -1.75 -9.10
N SER A 115 -11.83 -2.92 -9.61
CA SER A 115 -11.34 -4.05 -8.83
C SER A 115 -10.06 -4.57 -9.47
N LEU A 116 -8.98 -4.57 -8.69
CA LEU A 116 -7.71 -5.16 -9.07
C LEU A 116 -7.44 -6.34 -8.14
N ASP A 117 -7.04 -7.46 -8.72
CA ASP A 117 -6.82 -8.73 -8.02
C ASP A 117 -5.52 -9.37 -8.53
N SER A 118 -4.67 -9.87 -7.63
CA SER A 118 -3.40 -10.56 -7.98
C SER A 118 -2.59 -9.84 -9.06
N THR A 119 -2.43 -8.52 -8.91
CA THR A 119 -1.84 -7.64 -9.94
C THR A 119 -0.54 -7.04 -9.44
N VAL A 120 0.46 -6.97 -10.33
CA VAL A 120 1.79 -6.43 -10.01
C VAL A 120 2.01 -5.13 -10.78
N ILE A 121 2.25 -4.04 -10.05
CA ILE A 121 2.61 -2.74 -10.61
C ILE A 121 4.02 -2.39 -10.13
N VAL A 122 4.95 -2.20 -11.06
CA VAL A 122 6.36 -2.04 -10.73
C VAL A 122 7.03 -0.95 -11.56
N ARG A 123 7.88 -0.15 -10.92
CA ARG A 123 8.69 0.90 -11.57
C ARG A 123 7.85 1.90 -12.36
N CYS A 124 6.67 2.23 -11.87
CA CYS A 124 5.79 3.17 -12.54
C CYS A 124 5.98 4.58 -11.98
N ILE A 125 5.95 5.60 -12.85
CA ILE A 125 6.32 6.98 -12.47
C ILE A 125 5.23 7.96 -12.88
N ALA A 126 4.77 8.78 -11.95
CA ALA A 126 3.84 9.89 -12.20
C ALA A 126 4.46 11.23 -11.81
N GLY A 127 4.30 12.28 -12.62
CA GLY A 127 4.76 13.62 -12.22
C GLY A 127 3.93 14.27 -11.11
N GLY A 128 2.66 13.89 -10.99
CA GLY A 128 1.68 14.38 -10.04
C GLY A 128 1.34 13.36 -8.96
N HIS A 129 0.39 12.45 -9.22
CA HIS A 129 -0.18 11.57 -8.19
C HIS A 129 -0.17 10.10 -8.59
N GLY A 130 0.12 9.20 -7.65
CA GLY A 130 -0.04 7.76 -7.82
C GLY A 130 0.95 7.17 -8.82
N GLY A 131 2.17 6.88 -8.39
CA GLY A 131 3.21 6.35 -9.29
C GLY A 131 2.78 5.02 -9.89
N GLY A 132 2.29 4.12 -9.04
CA GLY A 132 1.62 2.89 -9.47
C GLY A 132 0.18 3.13 -9.89
N LEU A 133 -0.65 3.64 -8.98
CA LEU A 133 -2.10 3.80 -9.17
C LEU A 133 -2.60 5.15 -8.63
N SER A 134 -3.38 5.86 -9.43
CA SER A 134 -4.16 7.02 -9.00
C SER A 134 -5.65 6.73 -9.16
N SER A 135 -6.43 6.95 -8.10
CA SER A 135 -7.88 6.72 -8.06
C SER A 135 -8.61 7.97 -7.56
N ALA A 136 -9.29 8.66 -8.46
CA ALA A 136 -10.04 9.88 -8.16
C ALA A 136 -11.55 9.67 -8.35
N ASP A 137 -12.33 10.06 -7.34
CA ASP A 137 -13.80 10.00 -7.31
C ASP A 137 -14.40 8.61 -7.61
N ALA A 138 -13.62 7.55 -7.37
CA ALA A 138 -13.96 6.17 -7.70
C ALA A 138 -14.08 5.29 -6.45
N SER A 139 -14.81 4.18 -6.59
CA SER A 139 -14.80 3.08 -5.60
C SER A 139 -13.85 1.99 -6.08
N THR A 140 -12.72 1.85 -5.41
CA THR A 140 -11.60 1.02 -5.86
C THR A 140 -11.28 -0.04 -4.81
N THR A 141 -11.34 -1.31 -5.20
CA THR A 141 -10.97 -2.46 -4.37
C THR A 141 -9.68 -3.08 -4.91
N LEU A 142 -8.70 -3.26 -4.04
CA LEU A 142 -7.38 -3.78 -4.34
C LEU A 142 -7.12 -4.98 -3.42
N ILE A 143 -7.01 -6.17 -4.00
CA ILE A 143 -6.78 -7.42 -3.28
C ILE A 143 -5.54 -8.10 -3.85
N ASP A 144 -4.62 -8.57 -3.00
CA ASP A 144 -3.40 -9.26 -3.46
C ASP A 144 -2.62 -8.42 -4.49
N LEU A 145 -2.46 -7.12 -4.20
CA LEU A 145 -1.70 -6.19 -5.03
C LEU A 145 -0.25 -6.16 -4.58
N GLN A 146 0.65 -6.03 -5.55
CA GLN A 146 2.05 -5.70 -5.31
C GLN A 146 2.39 -4.43 -6.06
N ILE A 147 2.61 -3.34 -5.33
CA ILE A 147 3.06 -2.06 -5.93
C ILE A 147 4.45 -1.75 -5.41
N ARG A 148 5.44 -1.72 -6.30
CA ARG A 148 6.82 -1.51 -5.88
C ARG A 148 7.66 -0.63 -6.77
N GLU A 149 8.67 -0.03 -6.17
CA GLU A 149 9.65 0.83 -6.87
C GLU A 149 8.96 1.94 -7.69
N SER A 150 7.75 2.36 -7.30
CA SER A 150 6.98 3.36 -8.03
C SER A 150 7.14 4.74 -7.38
N GLU A 151 7.10 5.78 -8.21
CA GLU A 151 7.42 7.14 -7.79
C GLU A 151 6.35 8.14 -8.23
N ALA A 152 6.00 9.09 -7.35
CA ALA A 152 5.14 10.21 -7.70
C ALA A 152 5.40 11.49 -6.92
N GLY A 153 4.80 12.61 -7.33
CA GLY A 153 4.73 13.80 -6.49
C GLY A 153 4.03 13.50 -5.15
N ARG A 154 2.90 12.79 -5.18
CA ARG A 154 2.16 12.31 -4.01
C ARG A 154 1.70 10.87 -4.23
N GLY A 155 1.81 10.03 -3.19
CA GLY A 155 1.40 8.63 -3.27
C GLY A 155 2.31 7.86 -4.23
N GLY A 156 3.54 7.56 -3.80
CA GLY A 156 4.53 6.90 -4.65
C GLY A 156 4.00 5.58 -5.23
N GLY A 157 3.33 4.79 -4.39
CA GLY A 157 2.56 3.63 -4.84
C GLY A 157 1.15 4.03 -5.27
N ILE A 158 0.34 4.48 -4.31
CA ILE A 158 -1.10 4.76 -4.50
C ILE A 158 -1.41 6.20 -4.12
N HIS A 159 -2.20 6.87 -4.95
CA HIS A 159 -2.95 8.07 -4.55
C HIS A 159 -4.46 7.81 -4.68
N ALA A 160 -5.23 8.20 -3.66
CA ALA A 160 -6.69 8.17 -3.72
C ALA A 160 -7.31 9.49 -3.27
N SER A 161 -8.30 9.97 -4.02
CA SER A 161 -9.03 11.20 -3.71
C SER A 161 -10.54 11.11 -3.94
N GLY A 162 -11.33 11.73 -3.04
CA GLY A 162 -12.78 11.92 -3.18
C GLY A 162 -13.65 10.65 -3.25
N GLY A 163 -13.05 9.47 -3.11
CA GLY A 163 -13.69 8.18 -3.34
C GLY A 163 -13.58 7.21 -2.16
N PHE A 164 -13.78 5.93 -2.45
CA PHE A 164 -13.59 4.83 -1.50
C PHE A 164 -12.43 3.93 -1.96
N LEU A 165 -11.50 3.64 -1.05
CA LEU A 165 -10.40 2.71 -1.29
C LEU A 165 -10.48 1.56 -0.28
N ASP A 166 -10.43 0.33 -0.77
CA ASP A 166 -10.37 -0.89 0.03
C ASP A 166 -9.14 -1.69 -0.39
N LEU A 167 -8.13 -1.72 0.46
CA LEU A 167 -6.83 -2.38 0.22
C LEU A 167 -6.69 -3.56 1.17
N ARG A 168 -6.54 -4.77 0.61
CA ARG A 168 -6.43 -6.02 1.38
C ARG A 168 -5.34 -6.91 0.86
N ASP A 169 -4.69 -7.66 1.76
CA ASP A 169 -3.72 -8.69 1.39
C ASP A 169 -2.60 -8.17 0.47
N SER A 170 -2.25 -6.89 0.60
CA SER A 170 -1.47 -6.18 -0.43
C SER A 170 -0.15 -5.64 0.12
N SER A 171 0.84 -5.55 -0.76
CA SER A 171 2.19 -5.09 -0.43
C SER A 171 2.59 -3.87 -1.24
N LEU A 172 2.95 -2.79 -0.55
CA LEU A 172 3.56 -1.60 -1.15
C LEU A 172 4.98 -1.43 -0.64
N LEU A 173 5.93 -1.50 -1.57
CA LEU A 173 7.34 -1.72 -1.25
C LEU A 173 8.23 -0.73 -2.00
N PHE A 174 9.16 -0.09 -1.31
CA PHE A 174 10.16 0.77 -1.96
C PHE A 174 9.56 1.88 -2.82
N ASN A 175 8.34 2.33 -2.51
CA ASN A 175 7.72 3.41 -3.26
C ASN A 175 8.18 4.75 -2.71
N ALA A 176 8.30 5.74 -3.59
CA ALA A 176 8.87 7.03 -3.27
C ALA A 176 7.92 8.17 -3.63
N SER A 177 7.84 9.20 -2.78
CA SER A 177 7.15 10.44 -3.15
C SER A 177 7.91 11.70 -2.78
N LEU A 178 7.68 12.76 -3.57
CA LEU A 178 8.34 14.06 -3.37
C LEU A 178 7.64 14.94 -2.32
N VAL A 179 6.35 14.73 -2.08
CA VAL A 179 5.55 15.64 -1.25
C VAL A 179 4.91 14.92 -0.07
N SER A 180 4.28 13.77 -0.29
CA SER A 180 3.59 13.05 0.78
C SER A 180 3.20 11.64 0.39
N GLY A 181 3.18 10.73 1.35
CA GLY A 181 2.71 9.36 1.16
C GLY A 181 3.68 8.58 0.27
N GLY A 182 4.77 8.06 0.83
CA GLY A 182 5.72 7.27 0.04
C GLY A 182 5.05 6.04 -0.55
N GLY A 183 4.29 5.31 0.28
CA GLY A 183 3.41 4.22 -0.15
C GLY A 183 2.07 4.75 -0.65
N ILE A 184 1.30 5.38 0.24
CA ILE A 184 -0.09 5.77 0.01
C ILE A 184 -0.30 7.25 0.36
N ASP A 185 -0.95 8.01 -0.52
CA ASP A 185 -1.46 9.36 -0.24
C ASP A 185 -2.98 9.40 -0.39
N LEU A 186 -3.67 9.86 0.65
CA LEU A 186 -5.12 9.91 0.75
C LEU A 186 -5.58 11.36 0.90
N PHE A 187 -6.55 11.76 0.08
CA PHE A 187 -7.13 13.11 0.13
C PHE A 187 -8.66 13.05 0.13
N GLY A 188 -9.28 13.33 1.29
CA GLY A 188 -10.73 13.35 1.41
C GLY A 188 -11.42 12.05 0.98
N SER A 189 -10.78 10.90 1.19
CA SER A 189 -11.30 9.58 0.82
C SER A 189 -11.72 8.80 2.05
N SER A 190 -12.71 7.92 1.91
CA SER A 190 -12.99 6.87 2.90
C SER A 190 -12.12 5.66 2.58
N VAL A 191 -11.43 5.08 3.57
CA VAL A 191 -10.43 4.06 3.32
C VAL A 191 -10.48 2.94 4.33
N ASN A 192 -10.40 1.70 3.83
CA ASN A 192 -10.11 0.52 4.61
C ASN A 192 -8.78 -0.08 4.14
N ILE A 193 -7.87 -0.33 5.08
CA ILE A 193 -6.64 -1.08 4.85
C ILE A 193 -6.66 -2.26 5.81
N GLU A 194 -6.53 -3.48 5.29
CA GLU A 194 -6.58 -4.71 6.08
C GLU A 194 -5.48 -5.67 5.63
N GLU A 195 -4.82 -6.37 6.57
CA GLU A 195 -3.88 -7.47 6.29
C GLU A 195 -2.85 -7.10 5.21
N SER A 196 -2.26 -5.91 5.31
CA SER A 196 -1.42 -5.33 4.26
C SER A 196 -0.06 -4.90 4.80
N LEU A 197 0.88 -4.70 3.88
CA LEU A 197 2.26 -4.38 4.19
C LEU A 197 2.69 -3.08 3.51
N LEU A 198 3.30 -2.20 4.31
CA LEU A 198 4.03 -1.02 3.85
C LEU A 198 5.49 -1.15 4.28
N ASN A 199 6.37 -1.38 3.30
CA ASN A 199 7.78 -1.61 3.57
C ASN A 199 8.69 -0.67 2.82
N GLN A 200 9.64 -0.05 3.53
CA GLN A 200 10.70 0.76 2.94
C GLN A 200 10.17 1.84 1.98
N ASN A 201 8.97 2.36 2.24
CA ASN A 201 8.44 3.46 1.47
C ASN A 201 9.00 4.78 1.99
N PHE A 202 9.25 5.71 1.07
CA PHE A 202 9.92 6.96 1.37
C PHE A 202 9.12 8.15 0.87
N SER A 203 8.96 9.18 1.71
CA SER A 203 8.50 10.49 1.25
C SER A 203 9.54 11.55 1.60
N GLU A 204 9.88 12.44 0.67
CA GLU A 204 10.69 13.63 1.01
C GLU A 204 9.94 14.58 1.95
N GLY A 205 8.60 14.53 1.96
CA GLY A 205 7.75 15.32 2.85
C GLY A 205 7.26 14.51 4.05
N ILE A 206 5.94 14.32 4.16
CA ILE A 206 5.29 13.68 5.31
C ILE A 206 4.70 12.32 4.96
N GLY A 207 4.58 11.43 5.96
CA GLY A 207 3.93 10.13 5.77
C GLY A 207 4.77 9.22 4.88
N GLY A 208 5.86 8.68 5.41
CA GLY A 208 6.74 7.79 4.65
C GLY A 208 5.99 6.56 4.12
N GLY A 209 5.16 5.95 4.96
CA GLY A 209 4.21 4.92 4.56
C GLY A 209 2.93 5.53 3.99
N ILE A 210 2.14 6.18 4.84
CA ILE A 210 0.82 6.73 4.52
C ILE A 210 0.77 8.21 4.88
N ALA A 211 0.29 9.04 3.95
CA ALA A 211 -0.17 10.39 4.24
C ALA A 211 -1.69 10.48 4.06
N ILE A 212 -2.36 11.08 5.05
CA ILE A 212 -3.81 11.24 5.13
C ILE A 212 -4.09 12.73 5.28
N ARG A 213 -4.87 13.29 4.35
CA ARG A 213 -5.32 14.69 4.39
C ARG A 213 -6.84 14.75 4.28
N GLY A 214 -7.49 14.96 5.41
CA GLY A 214 -8.94 14.88 5.54
C GLY A 214 -9.50 13.50 5.18
N GLY A 215 -10.82 13.40 5.24
CA GLY A 215 -11.54 12.14 5.03
C GLY A 215 -12.57 11.91 6.14
N ASP A 216 -13.60 11.14 5.82
CA ASP A 216 -14.71 10.91 6.76
C ASP A 216 -14.31 9.93 7.87
N THR A 217 -13.82 8.74 7.52
CA THR A 217 -13.35 7.71 8.45
C THR A 217 -12.36 6.80 7.73
N ILE A 218 -11.21 6.54 8.36
CA ILE A 218 -10.14 5.68 7.84
C ILE A 218 -9.90 4.57 8.85
N GLU A 219 -10.07 3.33 8.41
CA GLU A 219 -9.86 2.12 9.20
C GLU A 219 -8.61 1.40 8.71
N ILE A 220 -7.66 1.18 9.61
CA ILE A 220 -6.42 0.46 9.36
C ILE A 220 -6.35 -0.72 10.33
N ARG A 221 -6.33 -1.92 9.77
CA ARG A 221 -6.34 -3.17 10.50
C ARG A 221 -5.17 -4.04 10.10
N ASP A 222 -4.54 -4.67 11.09
CA ASP A 222 -3.56 -5.74 10.85
C ASP A 222 -2.52 -5.32 9.79
N LEU A 223 -2.13 -4.04 9.84
CA LEU A 223 -1.16 -3.42 8.96
C LEU A 223 0.24 -3.64 9.51
N GLU A 224 1.16 -4.06 8.67
CA GLU A 224 2.58 -4.07 8.97
C GLU A 224 3.24 -2.87 8.28
N ALA A 225 3.72 -1.90 9.06
CA ALA A 225 4.46 -0.75 8.57
C ALA A 225 5.91 -0.81 9.07
N PHE A 226 6.83 -1.13 8.17
CA PHE A 226 8.23 -1.39 8.49
C PHE A 226 9.19 -0.53 7.66
N GLU A 227 10.19 0.06 8.33
CA GLU A 227 11.26 0.85 7.70
C GLU A 227 10.75 1.96 6.75
N ASN A 228 9.55 2.49 6.97
CA ASN A 228 9.07 3.62 6.20
C ASN A 228 9.70 4.91 6.72
N SER A 229 10.05 5.81 5.81
CA SER A 229 10.82 7.00 6.13
C SER A 229 10.19 8.26 5.54
N ALA A 230 10.08 9.32 6.36
CA ALA A 230 9.67 10.65 5.94
C ALA A 230 10.82 11.65 6.08
N GLY A 231 11.02 12.53 5.11
CA GLY A 231 12.02 13.59 5.17
C GLY A 231 11.67 14.67 6.21
N ASP A 232 10.38 14.88 6.47
CA ASP A 232 9.90 15.79 7.52
C ASP A 232 9.29 15.02 8.70
N ARG A 233 8.04 14.57 8.61
CA ARG A 233 7.28 14.07 9.78
C ARG A 233 6.40 12.85 9.47
N GLY A 234 6.18 12.01 10.48
CA GLY A 234 5.33 10.82 10.36
C GLY A 234 5.97 9.78 9.45
N GLY A 235 7.00 9.09 9.93
CA GLY A 235 7.72 8.09 9.13
C GLY A 235 6.82 6.95 8.65
N ALA A 236 5.93 6.48 9.51
CA ALA A 236 4.89 5.52 9.13
C ALA A 236 3.67 6.23 8.58
N ILE A 237 3.00 7.03 9.41
CA ILE A 237 1.69 7.63 9.10
C ILE A 237 1.71 9.12 9.46
N ALA A 238 1.22 9.95 8.55
CA ALA A 238 0.91 11.34 8.81
C ALA A 238 -0.58 11.61 8.57
N ALA A 239 -1.30 12.04 9.60
CA ALA A 239 -2.72 12.40 9.53
C ALA A 239 -2.93 13.90 9.76
N THR A 240 -3.60 14.55 8.82
CA THR A 240 -3.86 16.00 8.83
C THR A 240 -5.29 16.37 8.39
N ASP A 241 -5.66 17.63 8.57
CA ASP A 241 -6.85 18.27 7.98
C ASP A 241 -8.20 17.61 8.33
N ASP A 242 -8.47 17.47 9.64
CA ASP A 242 -9.67 16.90 10.25
C ASP A 242 -9.92 15.42 9.94
N ALA A 243 -8.87 14.68 9.55
CA ALA A 243 -8.96 13.24 9.34
C ALA A 243 -9.27 12.48 10.64
N VAL A 244 -10.11 11.45 10.55
CA VAL A 244 -10.38 10.50 11.63
C VAL A 244 -9.80 9.13 11.25
N VAL A 245 -8.81 8.67 12.01
CA VAL A 245 -8.05 7.44 11.73
C VAL A 245 -8.13 6.50 12.91
N ASN A 246 -8.61 5.28 12.67
CA ASN A 246 -8.65 4.20 13.63
C ASN A 246 -7.67 3.11 13.19
N ILE A 247 -6.73 2.78 14.06
CA ILE A 247 -5.68 1.79 13.81
C ILE A 247 -5.81 0.69 14.85
N TYR A 248 -5.86 -0.56 14.40
CA TYR A 248 -5.99 -1.70 15.29
C TYR A 248 -5.23 -2.94 14.83
N GLY A 249 -4.69 -3.71 15.77
CA GLY A 249 -4.00 -4.98 15.48
C GLY A 249 -2.71 -4.83 14.65
N SER A 250 -2.17 -3.62 14.57
CA SER A 250 -1.12 -3.28 13.59
C SER A 250 0.28 -3.22 14.20
N VAL A 251 1.31 -3.36 13.37
CA VAL A 251 2.72 -3.33 13.78
C VAL A 251 3.44 -2.17 13.09
N PHE A 252 4.12 -1.34 13.89
CA PHE A 252 4.93 -0.22 13.43
C PHE A 252 6.35 -0.37 13.95
N GLN A 253 7.28 -0.68 13.05
CA GLN A 253 8.65 -0.99 13.43
C GLN A 253 9.68 -0.26 12.54
N ILE A 254 10.70 0.34 13.15
CA ILE A 254 11.84 0.99 12.47
C ILE A 254 11.39 2.12 11.51
N ASN A 255 10.24 2.76 11.78
CA ASN A 255 9.80 3.90 10.97
C ASN A 255 10.50 5.19 11.43
N GLN A 256 10.89 6.03 10.47
CA GLN A 256 11.78 7.16 10.72
C GLN A 256 11.28 8.47 10.12
N ALA A 257 11.52 9.59 10.81
CA ALA A 257 11.24 10.92 10.28
C ALA A 257 12.43 11.88 10.48
N GLY A 258 12.67 12.76 9.50
CA GLY A 258 13.78 13.71 9.54
C GLY A 258 13.60 14.90 10.51
N SER A 259 12.40 15.12 11.03
CA SER A 259 12.04 16.25 11.91
C SER A 259 11.32 15.78 13.17
N GLY A 260 10.12 15.22 13.03
CA GLY A 260 9.26 14.89 14.17
C GLY A 260 8.27 13.74 13.93
N GLY A 261 7.94 12.98 14.97
CA GLY A 261 6.99 11.87 14.85
C GLY A 261 7.54 10.75 13.98
N GLY A 262 8.55 10.03 14.48
CA GLY A 262 9.23 8.97 13.73
C GLY A 262 8.29 7.89 13.22
N GLY A 263 7.27 7.53 14.01
CA GLY A 263 6.13 6.75 13.52
C GLY A 263 5.02 7.66 13.00
N PHE A 264 4.51 8.55 13.85
CA PHE A 264 3.22 9.20 13.63
C PHE A 264 3.28 10.72 13.68
N LEU A 265 2.67 11.37 12.70
CA LEU A 265 2.30 12.78 12.77
C LEU A 265 0.77 12.89 12.91
N VAL A 266 0.31 13.65 13.89
CA VAL A 266 -1.10 14.02 14.05
C VAL A 266 -1.22 15.55 14.07
N ALA A 267 -1.78 16.12 13.00
CA ALA A 267 -1.89 17.57 12.85
C ALA A 267 -3.32 17.98 12.49
N CYS A 268 -4.08 18.33 13.52
CA CYS A 268 -5.50 18.69 13.44
C CYS A 268 -6.28 17.51 12.87
N ALA A 269 -6.04 16.34 13.44
CA ALA A 269 -6.67 15.07 13.10
C ALA A 269 -6.92 14.29 14.39
N ASP A 270 -7.82 13.32 14.33
CA ASP A 270 -8.14 12.43 15.45
C ASP A 270 -7.65 11.02 15.10
N VAL A 271 -6.64 10.55 15.83
CA VAL A 271 -6.04 9.23 15.64
C VAL A 271 -6.23 8.38 16.88
N THR A 272 -6.81 7.20 16.70
CA THR A 272 -6.92 6.17 17.74
C THR A 272 -6.09 4.96 17.33
N ILE A 273 -5.16 4.57 18.19
CA ILE A 273 -4.32 3.37 18.03
C ILE A 273 -4.69 2.41 19.14
N THR A 274 -4.97 1.16 18.79
CA THR A 274 -5.33 0.14 19.78
C THR A 274 -4.79 -1.24 19.43
N SER A 275 -4.41 -2.04 20.44
CA SER A 275 -3.91 -3.41 20.20
C SER A 275 -2.77 -3.46 19.17
N CYS A 276 -1.89 -2.46 19.16
CA CYS A 276 -0.79 -2.33 18.23
C CYS A 276 0.58 -2.53 18.90
N LEU A 277 1.59 -2.87 18.10
CA LEU A 277 3.00 -2.87 18.50
C LEU A 277 3.72 -1.65 17.92
N LEU A 278 4.34 -0.84 18.78
CA LEU A 278 5.15 0.32 18.40
C LEU A 278 6.59 0.11 18.85
N GLU A 279 7.51 -0.06 17.89
CA GLU A 279 8.91 -0.38 18.14
C GLU A 279 9.86 0.42 17.24
N ASP A 280 11.02 0.82 17.76
CA ASP A 280 12.09 1.47 16.98
C ASP A 280 11.64 2.68 16.13
N LEU A 281 10.71 3.47 16.65
CA LEU A 281 10.22 4.68 15.97
C LEU A 281 11.19 5.83 16.25
N SER A 282 11.74 6.46 15.21
CA SER A 282 12.82 7.43 15.40
C SER A 282 12.65 8.75 14.66
N ALA A 283 12.88 9.85 15.36
CA ALA A 283 12.95 11.20 14.80
C ALA A 283 13.84 12.09 15.71
N PRO A 284 14.39 13.20 15.21
CA PRO A 284 15.17 14.13 16.04
C PRO A 284 14.39 14.75 17.19
N VAL A 285 13.07 14.91 17.02
CA VAL A 285 12.14 15.38 18.05
C VAL A 285 10.96 14.41 18.05
N CYS A 286 10.38 14.11 19.22
CA CYS A 286 9.15 13.30 19.28
C CYS A 286 9.30 11.95 18.57
N ASN A 287 10.22 11.10 19.07
CA ASN A 287 10.63 9.86 18.41
C ASN A 287 9.44 9.03 17.89
N ALA A 288 8.39 8.85 18.68
CA ALA A 288 7.27 7.99 18.35
C ALA A 288 6.17 8.73 17.60
N ALA A 289 5.62 9.76 18.23
CA ALA A 289 4.53 10.53 17.65
C ALA A 289 4.60 12.01 18.00
N GLU A 290 4.22 12.85 17.05
CA GLU A 290 4.06 14.29 17.25
C GLU A 290 2.60 14.69 17.04
N LEU A 291 1.96 15.17 18.11
CA LEU A 291 0.62 15.74 18.10
C LEU A 291 0.71 17.27 18.13
N ILE A 292 0.26 17.91 17.06
CA ILE A 292 0.22 19.38 16.91
C ILE A 292 -1.15 19.94 17.34
N CYS A 293 -2.22 19.30 16.88
CA CYS A 293 -3.63 19.63 17.19
C CYS A 293 -4.50 18.41 16.89
N GLY A 294 -5.74 18.39 17.40
CA GLY A 294 -6.63 17.24 17.34
C GLY A 294 -6.42 16.31 18.54
N SER A 295 -6.51 14.99 18.34
CA SER A 295 -6.34 14.01 19.40
C SER A 295 -5.53 12.79 18.96
N LEU A 296 -4.74 12.26 19.90
CA LEU A 296 -4.09 10.96 19.80
C LEU A 296 -4.52 10.12 21.00
N SER A 297 -5.15 8.98 20.74
CA SER A 297 -5.62 8.05 21.76
C SER A 297 -4.95 6.70 21.61
N LEU A 298 -4.47 6.11 22.71
CA LEU A 298 -3.76 4.83 22.74
C LEU A 298 -4.49 3.85 23.67
N GLY A 299 -4.57 2.56 23.34
CA GLY A 299 -5.25 1.57 24.18
C GLY A 299 -4.98 0.10 23.83
N GLY A 300 -4.50 -0.67 24.82
CA GLY A 300 -4.14 -2.07 24.60
C GLY A 300 -2.87 -2.26 23.78
N ASP A 301 -2.05 -1.21 23.63
CA ASP A 301 -0.86 -1.22 22.79
C ASP A 301 0.39 -1.68 23.57
N VAL A 302 1.35 -2.26 22.86
CA VAL A 302 2.70 -2.50 23.37
C VAL A 302 3.63 -1.42 22.85
N ILE A 303 4.14 -0.57 23.74
CA ILE A 303 4.95 0.59 23.39
C ILE A 303 6.37 0.38 23.93
N CYS A 304 7.30 0.18 23.00
CA CYS A 304 8.69 -0.07 23.32
C CYS A 304 9.41 1.16 23.87
N PRO A 305 10.47 0.99 24.70
CA PRO A 305 11.25 2.12 25.23
C PRO A 305 11.79 3.05 24.14
N ASP A 306 12.21 2.47 23.01
CA ASP A 306 12.75 3.21 21.86
C ASP A 306 11.64 3.92 21.05
N ALA A 307 10.37 3.66 21.37
CA ALA A 307 9.17 4.26 20.82
C ALA A 307 8.35 5.04 21.89
N ASP A 308 8.98 5.55 22.96
CA ASP A 308 8.30 6.31 24.04
C ASP A 308 8.33 7.85 23.84
N GLY A 309 8.74 8.33 22.66
CA GLY A 309 8.91 9.76 22.38
C GLY A 309 7.65 10.47 21.90
N PHE A 310 6.65 10.62 22.76
CA PHE A 310 5.40 11.31 22.40
C PHE A 310 5.42 12.80 22.74
N CYS A 311 5.07 13.64 21.77
CA CYS A 311 4.88 15.07 21.97
C CYS A 311 3.41 15.45 21.85
N GLY A 312 2.90 16.15 22.85
CA GLY A 312 1.48 16.53 22.94
C GLY A 312 0.77 15.75 24.04
N THR A 313 -0.54 15.97 24.19
CA THR A 313 -1.35 15.26 25.19
C THR A 313 -1.94 14.00 24.56
N ILE A 314 -1.55 12.85 25.08
CA ILE A 314 -2.14 11.55 24.70
C ILE A 314 -3.36 11.26 25.58
N THR A 315 -4.39 10.70 24.96
CA THR A 315 -5.54 10.13 25.69
C THR A 315 -5.33 8.64 25.90
N GLU A 316 -5.10 8.25 27.15
CA GLU A 316 -4.99 6.84 27.54
C GLU A 316 -6.37 6.19 27.63
N LEU A 317 -6.65 5.22 26.77
CA LEU A 317 -7.86 4.39 26.79
C LEU A 317 -7.73 3.19 27.75
N GLY A 318 -6.50 2.93 28.22
CA GLY A 318 -6.15 1.85 29.14
C GLY A 318 -5.68 0.58 28.44
N GLY A 319 -4.98 -0.29 29.17
CA GLY A 319 -4.46 -1.56 28.66
C GLY A 319 -3.09 -1.48 27.97
N ASN A 320 -2.47 -0.30 27.88
CA ASN A 320 -1.14 -0.15 27.29
C ASN A 320 -0.06 -0.80 28.17
N GLU A 321 0.89 -1.45 27.52
CA GLU A 321 2.06 -2.09 28.11
C GLU A 321 3.34 -1.35 27.72
N TYR A 322 4.20 -1.09 28.70
CA TYR A 322 5.48 -0.39 28.55
C TYR A 322 6.61 -1.29 29.07
N PRO A 323 7.03 -2.30 28.30
CA PRO A 323 8.10 -3.21 28.72
C PRO A 323 9.43 -2.46 28.91
N GLU A 324 10.30 -2.92 29.82
CA GLU A 324 11.64 -2.33 30.04
C GLU A 324 12.57 -2.49 28.81
N SER A 325 12.27 -3.46 27.95
CA SER A 325 12.96 -3.71 26.69
C SER A 325 12.04 -4.45 25.73
N CYS A 326 12.11 -4.10 24.45
CA CYS A 326 11.49 -4.90 23.39
C CYS A 326 12.41 -5.95 22.77
N GLU A 327 13.67 -6.04 23.24
CA GLU A 327 14.60 -7.14 22.93
C GLU A 327 14.05 -8.55 23.28
N GLY A 328 12.85 -8.65 23.87
CA GLY A 328 12.13 -9.89 24.17
C GLY A 328 10.62 -9.86 23.85
N ILE A 329 10.12 -8.91 23.05
CA ILE A 329 8.81 -9.12 22.38
C ILE A 329 9.03 -10.32 21.48
N CYS A 330 8.29 -11.39 21.77
CA CYS A 330 8.68 -12.70 21.29
C CYS A 330 8.58 -12.69 19.77
N LYS A 331 9.73 -12.82 19.07
CA LYS A 331 9.73 -12.94 17.61
C LYS A 331 8.70 -13.98 17.15
N GLY A 332 8.54 -15.04 17.93
CA GLY A 332 7.59 -16.12 17.67
C GLY A 332 6.14 -15.87 18.04
N ASP A 333 5.78 -14.77 18.71
CA ASP A 333 4.38 -14.40 18.94
C ASP A 333 3.90 -13.66 17.68
N LEU A 334 3.53 -14.43 16.66
CA LEU A 334 3.13 -13.96 15.35
C LEU A 334 1.70 -13.43 15.35
N ASN A 335 0.85 -13.87 16.28
CA ASN A 335 -0.55 -13.46 16.36
C ASN A 335 -0.81 -12.37 17.43
N LEU A 336 0.21 -11.95 18.18
CA LEU A 336 0.16 -10.93 19.23
C LEU A 336 -0.78 -11.27 20.40
N ASP A 337 -1.02 -12.55 20.68
CA ASP A 337 -1.88 -12.95 21.80
C ASP A 337 -1.14 -13.03 23.15
N GLY A 338 0.17 -12.73 23.14
CA GLY A 338 1.03 -12.72 24.32
C GLY A 338 1.64 -14.08 24.65
N VAL A 339 1.42 -15.11 23.83
CA VAL A 339 1.93 -16.46 24.03
C VAL A 339 2.48 -17.01 22.70
N VAL A 340 3.65 -17.65 22.73
CA VAL A 340 4.10 -18.44 21.56
C VAL A 340 3.58 -19.85 21.63
N ASP A 341 2.54 -20.16 20.87
CA ASP A 341 1.90 -21.46 20.86
C ASP A 341 1.57 -22.01 19.45
N GLY A 342 0.59 -22.90 19.38
CA GLY A 342 0.15 -23.49 18.11
C GLY A 342 -0.50 -22.48 17.16
N GLY A 343 -1.02 -21.37 17.68
CA GLY A 343 -1.53 -20.24 16.93
C GLY A 343 -0.43 -19.65 16.04
N ASP A 344 0.73 -19.35 16.62
CA ASP A 344 1.87 -18.78 15.89
C ASP A 344 2.46 -19.75 14.89
N LEU A 345 2.49 -21.05 15.20
CA LEU A 345 2.87 -22.05 14.19
C LEU A 345 1.96 -21.99 12.96
N GLY A 346 0.68 -21.70 13.16
CA GLY A 346 -0.27 -21.48 12.07
C GLY A 346 0.18 -20.33 11.16
N PHE A 347 0.53 -19.18 11.75
CA PHE A 347 1.03 -18.01 11.02
C PHE A 347 2.37 -18.28 10.32
N LEU A 348 3.28 -19.01 10.97
CA LEU A 348 4.54 -19.39 10.35
C LEU A 348 4.34 -20.32 9.14
N PHE A 349 3.46 -21.31 9.25
CA PHE A 349 3.18 -22.19 8.12
C PHE A 349 2.40 -21.49 7.00
N ALA A 350 1.57 -20.50 7.33
CA ALA A 350 0.90 -19.67 6.33
C ALA A 350 1.91 -18.85 5.51
N ALA A 351 3.00 -18.42 6.14
CA ALA A 351 4.07 -17.65 5.51
C ALA A 351 5.18 -18.51 4.83
N TRP A 352 5.04 -19.85 4.79
CA TRP A 352 6.11 -20.76 4.36
C TRP A 352 6.54 -20.58 2.89
N GLY A 353 7.77 -20.15 2.63
CA GLY A 353 8.27 -19.91 1.27
C GLY A 353 9.31 -18.79 1.15
N ASP A 354 9.47 -18.24 -0.05
CA ASP A 354 10.36 -17.11 -0.38
C ASP A 354 9.88 -15.80 0.29
N CYS A 355 10.78 -15.07 0.94
CA CYS A 355 10.55 -13.73 1.49
C CYS A 355 11.18 -12.65 0.59
N VAL A 356 10.83 -12.65 -0.71
CA VAL A 356 11.34 -11.69 -1.69
C VAL A 356 10.22 -11.17 -2.58
N PRO A 357 10.18 -9.88 -2.92
CA PRO A 357 9.99 -8.77 -2.00
C PRO A 357 8.54 -8.67 -1.49
N THR A 358 7.65 -9.63 -1.75
CA THR A 358 6.21 -9.34 -1.79
C THR A 358 5.39 -9.76 -0.58
N ILE A 359 6.04 -10.27 0.46
CA ILE A 359 5.47 -10.46 1.79
C ILE A 359 6.65 -10.33 2.77
N PHE A 360 6.65 -9.29 3.60
CA PHE A 360 7.43 -9.33 4.84
C PHE A 360 6.82 -10.45 5.65
N CYS A 361 7.59 -11.51 5.81
CA CYS A 361 7.19 -12.63 6.61
C CYS A 361 7.66 -12.34 8.01
N ARG A 362 6.76 -11.91 8.88
CA ARG A 362 6.99 -11.85 10.32
C ARG A 362 7.59 -13.17 10.87
N ALA A 363 7.31 -14.27 10.16
CA ALA A 363 7.83 -15.61 10.39
C ALA A 363 9.26 -15.90 9.87
N ASP A 364 9.94 -15.00 9.14
CA ASP A 364 11.37 -15.14 8.79
C ASP A 364 12.23 -14.63 9.96
N PHE A 365 12.37 -15.48 10.97
CA PHE A 365 13.03 -15.14 12.21
C PHE A 365 14.54 -15.05 12.09
N ASN A 366 15.13 -15.76 11.12
CA ASN A 366 16.58 -15.79 10.91
C ASN A 366 17.05 -14.78 9.84
N ARG A 367 16.10 -14.13 9.14
CA ARG A 367 16.31 -13.10 8.12
C ARG A 367 17.15 -13.58 6.94
N ASP A 368 17.01 -14.86 6.57
CA ASP A 368 17.70 -15.45 5.42
C ASP A 368 16.94 -15.25 4.10
N GLY A 369 15.76 -14.63 4.16
CA GLY A 369 14.92 -14.34 3.01
C GLY A 369 13.98 -15.50 2.66
N PHE A 370 13.78 -16.48 3.55
CA PHE A 370 12.85 -17.58 3.37
C PHE A 370 12.22 -18.00 4.70
N VAL A 371 10.88 -18.09 4.80
CA VAL A 371 10.25 -18.80 5.93
C VAL A 371 10.37 -20.30 5.68
N ASN A 372 11.23 -20.95 6.44
CA ASN A 372 11.54 -22.35 6.22
C ASN A 372 11.78 -23.11 7.53
N GLY A 373 12.40 -24.29 7.42
CA GLY A 373 12.75 -25.11 8.59
C GLY A 373 13.71 -24.42 9.57
N GLY A 374 14.48 -23.44 9.11
CA GLY A 374 15.31 -22.56 9.93
C GLY A 374 14.45 -21.76 10.89
N ASP A 375 13.42 -21.09 10.39
CA ASP A 375 12.53 -20.25 11.18
C ASP A 375 11.60 -21.07 12.06
N LEU A 376 11.07 -22.17 11.54
CA LEU A 376 10.37 -23.14 12.39
C LEU A 376 11.27 -23.59 13.55
N GLY A 377 12.56 -23.81 13.29
CA GLY A 377 13.53 -24.12 14.33
C GLY A 377 13.65 -23.01 15.39
N VAL A 378 13.63 -21.75 14.97
CA VAL A 378 13.63 -20.59 15.88
C VAL A 378 12.31 -20.52 16.66
N LEU A 379 11.15 -20.67 16.03
CA LEU A 379 9.83 -20.67 16.67
C LEU A 379 9.69 -21.78 17.71
N LEU A 380 10.04 -23.00 17.32
CA LEU A 380 10.00 -24.17 18.20
C LEU A 380 10.94 -24.01 19.40
N SER A 381 12.00 -23.20 19.29
CA SER A 381 12.93 -22.97 20.40
C SER A 381 12.35 -22.09 21.53
N ILE A 382 11.28 -21.35 21.24
CA ILE A 382 10.60 -20.41 22.15
C ILE A 382 9.13 -20.79 22.42
N LEU A 383 8.73 -22.00 22.01
CA LEU A 383 7.35 -22.49 22.11
C LEU A 383 6.94 -22.80 23.55
N GLY A 384 5.76 -22.33 23.95
CA GLY A 384 5.24 -22.47 25.31
C GLY A 384 5.86 -21.50 26.32
N VAL A 385 6.61 -20.50 25.85
CA VAL A 385 7.14 -19.40 26.66
C VAL A 385 6.12 -18.25 26.65
N PRO A 386 5.60 -17.84 27.82
CA PRO A 386 4.80 -16.61 27.93
C PRO A 386 5.70 -15.41 27.65
N ALA A 387 5.19 -14.37 26.99
CA ALA A 387 5.92 -13.11 26.86
C ALA A 387 6.34 -12.56 28.25
N PRO A 388 7.52 -11.92 28.40
CA PRO A 388 8.54 -11.63 27.38
C PRO A 388 9.56 -12.78 27.32
N CYS A 389 9.88 -13.28 26.13
CA CYS A 389 10.56 -14.56 26.01
C CYS A 389 12.07 -14.50 26.34
N GLY A 390 12.40 -14.72 27.62
CA GLY A 390 13.67 -15.30 28.11
C GLY A 390 14.85 -14.37 28.31
#